data_AF-A0A1L0DIU1-F1
#
_entry.id   AF-A0A1L0DIU1-F1
#
_cell.length_a   1.000
_cell.length_b   1.000
_cell.length_c   1.000
_cell.angle_alpha   90.00
_cell.angle_beta   90.00
_cell.angle_gamma   90.00
#
_symmetry.space_group_name_H-M   'P 1'
#
loop_
_entity.id
_entity.type
_entity.pdbx_description
1 polymer ?
#
loop_
_entity_poly.entity_id
_entity_poly.type
_entity_poly.pdbx_seq_one_letter_code
_entity_poly.pdbx_strand_id
1 'polypeptide(L)'
;MVEIIELDSSDAVDGISAPTDVLVLLANNEFLALLNLPRDTISERDSELVVDKLVSWLDIKPTKWDWMSPGIPEKDENRLLSCIQLAVFLFSKVSGDLKYLLMKSISYYMNEHVPWSNSKCAVEACKIDSSLCIQFMQRFVDELRPELLKSTTSKVSLAGYAKPKKISALRPTLGLGGGAAGDEKNRSEWKNSSTVKSLSSICLLVKIGQSWPNYDQYWPMASTFIMNVLDDSDPLFRAQGCYLLNDFLGSNGARLSKTGLDLAFGESVEVCLTYLPQLTPAPVSLVVLKAAYPVLFVLLQLRGASYRLYLDILEKNILGLISHVQGRDNDADTMIVLTFLVDQLRYIILEHIGSAILVSFPRTNFVINQLLINPYLVERDNGPQLVDSALRVHTAILGLFTQLGDSDALDIVLLYKYDLLGAWTVLCKRVVKYNVGTPYTGELIEKNVTALKAIAVGCGLGQEFHEDLDAIWTRAPETKTYVH
;
A
#
# COMPACT_ATOMS: atom_id res chain seq x y z
N MET A 1 -28.49 36.44 4.60
CA MET A 1 -28.87 37.86 4.50
C MET A 1 -27.69 38.54 3.83
N VAL A 2 -27.72 38.61 2.50
CA VAL A 2 -26.64 39.12 1.65
C VAL A 2 -27.28 40.25 0.85
N GLU A 3 -26.70 41.44 0.96
CA GLU A 3 -27.17 42.66 0.29
C GLU A 3 -27.09 42.50 -1.23
N ILE A 4 -28.23 42.76 -1.88
CA ILE A 4 -28.36 42.90 -3.32
C ILE A 4 -27.95 44.34 -3.63
N ILE A 5 -26.80 44.52 -4.29
CA ILE A 5 -26.43 45.78 -4.91
C ILE A 5 -27.06 45.77 -6.31
N GLU A 6 -28.16 46.51 -6.46
CA GLU A 6 -28.71 46.89 -7.77
C GLU A 6 -27.73 47.85 -8.45
N LEU A 7 -27.32 47.51 -9.67
CA LEU A 7 -26.64 48.44 -10.58
C LEU A 7 -27.58 48.74 -11.75
N ASP A 8 -27.94 50.02 -11.83
CA ASP A 8 -28.77 50.65 -12.84
C ASP A 8 -28.28 50.39 -14.27
N SER A 9 -29.24 50.05 -15.13
CA SER A 9 -29.06 49.88 -16.57
C SER A 9 -29.43 51.17 -17.30
N SER A 10 -28.44 51.98 -17.67
CA SER A 10 -28.56 52.87 -18.84
C SER A 10 -27.20 53.42 -19.24
N ASP A 11 -26.57 52.81 -20.23
CA ASP A 11 -26.08 53.52 -21.42
C ASP A 11 -25.55 52.50 -22.43
N ALA A 12 -26.24 52.44 -23.57
CA ALA A 12 -25.87 51.63 -24.71
C ALA A 12 -24.69 52.28 -25.44
N VAL A 13 -23.58 51.54 -25.54
CA VAL A 13 -22.59 51.72 -26.61
C VAL A 13 -22.32 50.34 -27.20
N ASP A 14 -22.44 50.28 -28.52
CA ASP A 14 -22.40 49.11 -29.38
C ASP A 14 -21.19 48.18 -29.18
N GLY A 15 -21.47 46.88 -29.27
CA GLY A 15 -20.51 45.85 -29.67
C GLY A 15 -19.70 45.19 -28.54
N ILE A 16 -20.24 44.12 -27.95
CA ILE A 16 -19.56 42.88 -27.50
C ILE A 16 -20.70 41.92 -27.10
N SER A 17 -21.02 40.93 -27.93
CA SER A 17 -21.96 39.87 -27.54
C SER A 17 -21.24 38.80 -26.71
N ALA A 18 -21.61 38.75 -25.42
CA ALA A 18 -21.51 37.64 -24.46
C ALA A 18 -20.13 36.96 -24.23
N PRO A 19 -19.34 37.43 -23.24
CA PRO A 19 -18.31 36.65 -22.54
C PRO A 19 -18.78 36.13 -21.15
N THR A 20 -20.09 36.10 -20.88
CA THR A 20 -20.62 36.08 -19.51
C THR A 20 -20.83 34.68 -18.90
N ASP A 21 -21.10 33.64 -19.71
CA ASP A 21 -21.50 32.34 -19.14
C ASP A 21 -20.35 31.58 -18.47
N VAL A 22 -19.15 31.55 -19.07
CA VAL A 22 -17.99 30.82 -18.51
C VAL A 22 -17.49 31.46 -17.21
N LEU A 23 -17.46 32.79 -17.14
CA LEU A 23 -17.02 33.53 -15.96
C LEU A 23 -18.00 33.41 -14.79
N VAL A 24 -19.31 33.38 -15.07
CA VAL A 24 -20.37 33.16 -14.06
C VAL A 24 -20.32 31.73 -13.53
N LEU A 25 -20.17 30.73 -14.40
CA LEU A 25 -20.03 29.33 -13.99
C LEU A 25 -18.76 29.09 -13.17
N LEU A 26 -17.64 29.72 -13.54
CA LEU A 26 -16.41 29.72 -12.75
C LEU A 26 -16.57 30.44 -11.39
N ALA A 27 -17.31 31.55 -11.35
CA ALA A 27 -17.58 32.28 -10.11
C ALA A 27 -18.46 31.48 -9.15
N ASN A 28 -19.39 30.69 -9.69
CA ASN A 28 -20.33 29.85 -8.92
C ASN A 28 -19.78 28.46 -8.58
N ASN A 29 -18.55 28.11 -8.97
CA ASN A 29 -17.96 26.77 -8.81
C ASN A 29 -18.78 25.65 -9.52
N GLU A 30 -19.47 25.96 -10.61
CA GLU A 30 -20.31 25.01 -11.34
C GLU A 30 -19.50 24.23 -12.40
N PHE A 31 -18.51 23.46 -11.93
CA PHE A 31 -17.57 22.70 -12.76
C PHE A 31 -18.24 21.68 -13.70
N LEU A 32 -19.34 21.08 -13.25
CA LEU A 32 -20.12 20.14 -14.07
C LEU A 32 -20.89 20.84 -15.20
N ALA A 33 -21.30 22.09 -15.01
CA ALA A 33 -21.93 22.88 -16.06
C ALA A 33 -20.90 23.29 -17.13
N LEU A 34 -19.65 23.61 -16.71
CA LEU A 34 -18.53 23.85 -17.63
C LEU A 34 -18.17 22.61 -18.46
N LEU A 35 -18.24 21.40 -17.88
CA LEU A 35 -18.03 20.13 -18.60
C LEU A 35 -19.12 19.83 -19.65
N ASN A 36 -20.31 20.40 -19.49
CA ASN A 36 -21.46 20.21 -20.39
C ASN A 36 -21.59 21.30 -21.48
N LEU A 37 -20.70 22.28 -21.51
CA LEU A 37 -20.73 23.33 -22.54
C LEU A 37 -20.41 22.73 -23.94
N PRO A 38 -21.10 23.20 -25.00
CA PRO A 38 -20.85 22.74 -26.38
C PRO A 38 -19.40 22.94 -26.80
N ARG A 39 -18.84 21.96 -27.53
CA ARG A 39 -17.40 21.82 -27.86
C ARG A 39 -16.75 23.01 -28.58
N ASP A 40 -17.53 23.93 -29.13
CA ASP A 40 -17.08 25.05 -29.96
C ASP A 40 -17.30 26.44 -29.31
N THR A 41 -17.70 26.50 -28.04
CA THR A 41 -18.11 27.77 -27.38
C THR A 41 -17.02 28.46 -26.55
N ILE A 42 -15.88 27.81 -26.28
CA ILE A 42 -14.83 28.40 -25.44
C ILE A 42 -13.83 29.13 -26.34
N SER A 43 -13.75 30.46 -26.22
CA SER A 43 -12.72 31.25 -26.92
C SER A 43 -11.32 30.98 -26.34
N GLU A 44 -10.27 31.33 -27.09
CA GLU A 44 -8.88 31.19 -26.64
C GLU A 44 -8.60 32.01 -25.37
N ARG A 45 -9.21 33.20 -25.27
CA ARG A 45 -9.13 34.10 -24.10
C ARG A 45 -9.85 33.55 -22.87
N ASP A 46 -10.99 32.90 -23.07
CA ASP A 46 -11.73 32.23 -21.99
C ASP A 46 -10.95 31.00 -21.50
N SER A 47 -10.28 30.30 -22.41
CA SER A 47 -9.42 29.16 -22.08
C SER A 47 -8.25 29.57 -21.17
N GLU A 48 -7.60 30.71 -21.44
CA GLU A 48 -6.56 31.27 -20.57
C GLU A 48 -7.07 31.54 -19.15
N LEU A 49 -8.18 32.27 -19.02
CA LEU A 49 -8.80 32.61 -17.73
C LEU A 49 -9.24 31.37 -16.94
N VAL A 50 -9.81 30.37 -17.62
CA VAL A 50 -10.23 29.10 -17.03
C VAL A 50 -9.01 28.33 -16.55
N VAL A 51 -7.95 28.22 -17.36
CA VAL A 51 -6.72 27.50 -17.01
C VAL A 51 -6.03 28.16 -15.83
N ASP A 52 -5.87 29.49 -15.81
CA ASP A 52 -5.22 30.19 -14.70
C ASP A 52 -5.96 29.98 -13.38
N LYS A 53 -7.30 30.05 -13.39
CA LYS A 53 -8.11 29.75 -12.20
C LYS A 53 -7.98 28.28 -11.79
N LEU A 54 -8.03 27.34 -12.73
CA LEU A 54 -7.87 25.92 -12.44
C LEU A 54 -6.51 25.60 -11.85
N VAL A 55 -5.43 26.15 -12.41
CA VAL A 55 -4.07 26.01 -11.88
C VAL A 55 -4.01 26.56 -10.46
N SER A 56 -4.60 27.72 -10.19
CA SER A 56 -4.66 28.28 -8.84
C SER A 56 -5.48 27.43 -7.86
N TRP A 57 -6.53 26.74 -8.31
CA TRP A 57 -7.34 25.85 -7.47
C TRP A 57 -6.69 24.49 -7.24
N LEU A 58 -5.94 24.00 -8.22
CA LEU A 58 -5.20 22.74 -8.16
C LEU A 58 -3.84 22.89 -7.48
N ASP A 59 -3.36 24.10 -7.22
CA ASP A 59 -2.10 24.29 -6.50
C ASP A 59 -2.21 23.86 -5.04
N ILE A 60 -1.15 23.22 -4.55
CA ILE A 60 -1.10 22.63 -3.22
C ILE A 60 -0.44 23.63 -2.27
N LYS A 61 -1.26 24.22 -1.40
CA LYS A 61 -0.76 25.15 -0.37
C LYS A 61 -0.03 24.40 0.74
N PRO A 62 1.14 24.85 1.19
CA PRO A 62 1.85 24.24 2.30
C PRO A 62 0.99 24.36 3.57
N THR A 63 0.45 23.22 4.01
CA THR A 63 -0.33 23.11 5.25
C THR A 63 0.21 21.93 6.05
N LYS A 64 -0.18 21.84 7.33
CA LYS A 64 0.17 20.68 8.14
C LYS A 64 -0.68 19.49 7.69
N TRP A 65 -0.09 18.64 6.87
CA TRP A 65 -0.76 17.47 6.31
C TRP A 65 -0.90 16.34 7.33
N ASP A 66 -2.06 15.67 7.33
CA ASP A 66 -2.24 14.41 8.03
C ASP A 66 -1.84 13.25 7.12
N TRP A 67 -0.70 12.64 7.41
CA TRP A 67 -0.16 11.51 6.65
C TRP A 67 -0.73 10.15 7.10
N MET A 68 -1.49 10.12 8.21
CA MET A 68 -2.14 8.89 8.71
C MET A 68 -3.43 8.58 7.96
N SER A 69 -4.13 9.62 7.52
CA SER A 69 -5.40 9.52 6.79
C SER A 69 -5.24 10.13 5.39
N PRO A 70 -4.43 9.51 4.50
CA PRO A 70 -4.26 10.04 3.16
C PRO A 70 -5.60 10.04 2.42
N GLY A 71 -5.99 11.21 1.90
CA GLY A 71 -7.30 11.41 1.30
C GLY A 71 -7.84 12.81 1.53
N ILE A 72 -8.49 13.38 0.51
CA ILE A 72 -9.26 14.60 0.68
C ILE A 72 -10.51 14.30 1.52
N PRO A 73 -10.89 15.16 2.48
CA PRO A 73 -12.17 15.03 3.17
C PRO A 73 -13.34 14.95 2.19
N GLU A 74 -14.34 14.09 2.46
CA GLU A 74 -15.48 13.83 1.54
C GLU A 74 -16.20 15.10 1.07
N LYS A 75 -16.22 16.14 1.90
CA LYS A 75 -16.85 17.44 1.58
C LYS A 75 -16.17 18.17 0.40
N ASP A 76 -14.86 18.02 0.28
CA ASP A 76 -14.06 18.70 -0.75
C ASP A 76 -13.73 17.76 -1.94
N GLU A 77 -13.93 16.46 -1.78
CA GLU A 77 -13.64 15.43 -2.77
C GLU A 77 -14.36 15.70 -4.11
N ASN A 78 -15.67 15.93 -4.09
CA ASN A 78 -16.46 16.12 -5.32
C ASN A 78 -16.03 17.37 -6.10
N ARG A 79 -15.67 18.43 -5.38
CA ARG A 79 -15.21 19.68 -5.98
C ARG A 79 -13.86 19.47 -6.66
N LEU A 80 -12.89 18.89 -5.96
CA LEU A 80 -11.57 18.65 -6.51
C LEU A 80 -11.63 17.67 -7.69
N LEU A 81 -12.41 16.61 -7.58
CA LEU A 81 -12.61 15.64 -8.66
C LEU A 81 -13.14 16.32 -9.92
N SER A 82 -14.13 17.20 -9.78
CA SER A 82 -14.67 17.98 -10.90
C SER A 82 -13.63 18.92 -11.51
N CYS A 83 -12.77 19.52 -10.69
CA CYS A 83 -11.66 20.36 -11.16
C CYS A 83 -10.63 19.55 -11.97
N ILE A 84 -10.26 18.35 -11.50
CA ILE A 84 -9.32 17.47 -12.19
C ILE A 84 -9.92 16.98 -13.51
N GLN A 85 -11.20 16.57 -13.51
CA GLN A 85 -11.91 16.15 -14.73
C GLN A 85 -11.93 17.28 -15.77
N LEU A 86 -12.22 18.51 -15.35
CA LEU A 86 -12.18 19.67 -16.23
C LEU A 86 -10.75 19.96 -16.74
N ALA A 87 -9.73 19.86 -15.89
CA ALA A 87 -8.34 20.05 -16.28
C ALA A 87 -7.88 19.01 -17.32
N VAL A 88 -8.24 17.73 -17.12
CA VAL A 88 -7.95 16.64 -18.07
C VAL A 88 -8.69 16.85 -19.39
N PHE A 89 -9.95 17.29 -19.35
CA PHE A 89 -10.72 17.62 -20.54
C PHE A 89 -10.05 18.75 -21.35
N LEU A 90 -9.70 19.86 -20.68
CA LEU A 90 -9.05 21.01 -21.29
C LEU A 90 -7.64 20.72 -21.81
N PHE A 91 -6.91 19.78 -21.18
CA PHE A 91 -5.58 19.38 -21.63
C PHE A 91 -5.56 18.91 -23.08
N SER A 92 -6.64 18.26 -23.55
CA SER A 92 -6.76 17.83 -24.95
C SER A 92 -7.07 18.97 -25.93
N LYS A 93 -7.56 20.11 -25.44
CA LYS A 93 -8.11 21.22 -26.24
C LYS A 93 -7.17 22.41 -26.35
N VAL A 94 -6.46 22.71 -25.28
CA VAL A 94 -5.58 23.86 -25.19
C VAL A 94 -4.25 23.57 -25.91
N SER A 95 -3.47 24.58 -26.27
CA SER A 95 -2.15 24.45 -26.90
C SER A 95 -1.06 25.21 -26.14
N GLY A 96 0.22 24.92 -26.45
CA GLY A 96 1.37 25.67 -25.95
C GLY A 96 1.57 25.59 -24.43
N ASP A 97 1.89 26.73 -23.82
CA ASP A 97 2.27 26.83 -22.39
C ASP A 97 1.12 26.51 -21.43
N LEU A 98 -0.11 26.84 -21.78
CA LEU A 98 -1.28 26.51 -20.95
C LEU A 98 -1.46 24.99 -20.81
N LYS A 99 -1.18 24.23 -21.89
CA LYS A 99 -1.18 22.75 -21.84
C LYS A 99 -0.13 22.24 -20.86
N TYR A 100 1.06 22.86 -20.84
CA TYR A 100 2.11 22.53 -19.89
C TYR A 100 1.70 22.82 -18.43
N LEU A 101 1.08 23.97 -18.17
CA LEU A 101 0.60 24.34 -16.82
C LEU A 101 -0.47 23.35 -16.32
N LEU A 102 -1.40 22.94 -17.18
CA LEU A 102 -2.38 21.90 -16.87
C LEU A 102 -1.70 20.57 -16.59
N MET A 103 -0.76 20.13 -17.43
CA MET A 103 0.01 18.90 -17.22
C MET A 103 0.69 18.89 -15.85
N LYS A 104 1.36 19.98 -15.49
CA LYS A 104 2.06 20.15 -14.21
C LYS A 104 1.09 20.09 -13.03
N SER A 105 -0.05 20.78 -13.14
CA SER A 105 -1.07 20.81 -12.07
C SER A 105 -1.75 19.46 -11.88
N ILE A 106 -2.08 18.76 -12.97
CA ILE A 106 -2.65 17.40 -12.94
C ILE A 106 -1.65 16.43 -12.30
N SER A 107 -0.34 16.58 -12.56
CA SER A 107 0.70 15.71 -12.00
C SER A 107 0.69 15.65 -10.46
N TYR A 108 0.21 16.69 -9.80
CA TYR A 108 0.16 16.77 -8.34
C TYR A 108 -0.84 15.81 -7.69
N TYR A 109 -1.79 15.27 -8.47
CA TYR A 109 -2.85 14.41 -7.98
C TYR A 109 -2.72 12.95 -8.45
N MET A 110 -1.60 12.60 -9.11
CA MET A 110 -1.42 11.25 -9.67
C MET A 110 -1.09 10.17 -8.63
N ASN A 111 -0.52 10.55 -7.48
CA ASN A 111 -0.31 9.62 -6.36
C ASN A 111 -1.60 9.57 -5.54
N GLU A 112 -2.14 8.38 -5.28
CA GLU A 112 -3.38 8.21 -4.52
C GLU A 112 -3.17 8.23 -2.99
N HIS A 113 -1.93 8.06 -2.52
CA HIS A 113 -1.61 7.88 -1.11
C HIS A 113 -1.15 9.17 -0.41
N VAL A 114 -1.22 10.31 -1.09
CA VAL A 114 -0.86 11.62 -0.50
C VAL A 114 -2.07 12.31 0.12
N PRO A 115 -1.88 13.17 1.14
CA PRO A 115 -2.99 13.82 1.87
C PRO A 115 -3.92 14.70 1.03
N TRP A 116 -3.46 15.18 -0.13
CA TRP A 116 -4.23 16.05 -1.03
C TRP A 116 -4.81 15.31 -2.25
N SER A 117 -4.67 13.99 -2.32
CA SER A 117 -5.23 13.17 -3.41
C SER A 117 -5.93 11.94 -2.84
N ASN A 118 -6.58 11.15 -3.70
CA ASN A 118 -7.17 9.86 -3.37
C ASN A 118 -7.26 9.00 -4.64
N SER A 119 -7.77 7.78 -4.51
CA SER A 119 -7.86 6.84 -5.64
C SER A 119 -8.71 7.37 -6.80
N LYS A 120 -9.84 8.04 -6.54
CA LYS A 120 -10.69 8.61 -7.59
C LYS A 120 -9.97 9.73 -8.35
N CYS A 121 -9.35 10.66 -7.63
CA CYS A 121 -8.56 11.76 -8.20
C CYS A 121 -7.36 11.23 -9.01
N ALA A 122 -6.65 10.23 -8.50
CA ALA A 122 -5.51 9.62 -9.19
C ALA A 122 -5.93 8.92 -10.48
N VAL A 123 -7.07 8.22 -10.48
CA VAL A 123 -7.63 7.58 -11.69
C VAL A 123 -7.98 8.62 -12.74
N GLU A 124 -8.65 9.72 -12.37
CA GLU A 124 -8.95 10.80 -13.31
C GLU A 124 -7.70 11.51 -13.82
N ALA A 125 -6.75 11.87 -12.94
CA ALA A 125 -5.49 12.48 -13.33
C ALA A 125 -4.69 11.58 -14.27
N CYS A 126 -4.80 10.26 -14.11
CA CYS A 126 -4.21 9.27 -14.99
C CYS A 126 -4.83 9.20 -16.40
N LYS A 127 -5.98 9.80 -16.68
CA LYS A 127 -6.58 9.80 -18.03
C LYS A 127 -5.88 10.76 -19.00
N ILE A 128 -4.94 11.57 -18.52
CA ILE A 128 -4.14 12.46 -19.37
C ILE A 128 -3.44 11.66 -20.48
N ASP A 129 -3.46 12.18 -21.72
CA ASP A 129 -2.86 11.52 -22.87
C ASP A 129 -1.34 11.58 -22.81
N SER A 130 -0.70 10.44 -22.58
CA SER A 130 0.75 10.29 -22.50
C SER A 130 1.48 10.81 -23.75
N SER A 131 0.88 10.69 -24.94
CA SER A 131 1.51 11.11 -26.20
C SER A 131 1.68 12.63 -26.28
N LEU A 132 0.69 13.38 -25.78
CA LEU A 132 0.71 14.84 -25.72
C LEU A 132 1.64 15.37 -24.64
N CYS A 133 1.89 14.60 -23.58
CA CYS A 133 2.81 14.98 -22.52
C CYS A 133 4.28 14.88 -22.95
N ILE A 134 4.64 13.94 -23.85
CA ILE A 134 6.02 13.68 -24.29
C ILE A 134 6.76 14.95 -24.72
N GLN A 135 6.08 15.84 -25.45
CA GLN A 135 6.69 17.09 -25.96
C GLN A 135 7.17 18.05 -24.85
N PHE A 136 6.59 17.96 -23.65
CA PHE A 136 6.93 18.81 -22.52
C PHE A 136 7.79 18.13 -21.46
N MET A 137 8.07 16.84 -21.60
CA MET A 137 8.75 16.06 -20.56
C MET A 137 10.15 16.59 -20.24
N GLN A 138 10.88 17.12 -21.22
CA GLN A 138 12.19 17.72 -20.98
C GLN A 138 12.10 18.91 -20.01
N ARG A 139 11.22 19.88 -20.32
CA ARG A 139 10.96 21.04 -19.45
C ARG A 139 10.44 20.61 -18.08
N PHE A 140 9.51 19.67 -18.05
CA PHE A 140 8.96 19.13 -16.80
C PHE A 140 10.03 18.55 -15.89
N VAL A 141 10.93 17.74 -16.43
CA VAL A 141 12.01 17.11 -15.65
C VAL A 141 13.01 18.15 -15.14
N ASP A 142 13.35 19.16 -15.94
CA ASP A 142 14.28 20.20 -15.53
C ASP A 142 13.69 21.09 -14.41
N GLU A 143 12.37 21.33 -14.42
CA GLU A 143 11.66 22.01 -13.32
C GLU A 143 11.45 21.10 -12.10
N LEU A 144 11.25 19.79 -12.28
CA LEU A 144 11.04 18.83 -11.20
C LEU A 144 12.33 18.51 -10.43
N ARG A 145 13.47 18.39 -11.13
CA ARG A 145 14.77 18.02 -10.54
C ARG A 145 15.17 18.82 -9.29
N PRO A 146 15.01 20.17 -9.22
CA PRO A 146 15.32 20.92 -8.01
C PRO A 146 14.33 20.67 -6.85
N GLU A 147 13.08 20.27 -7.14
CA GLU A 147 12.04 20.03 -6.13
C GLU A 147 12.18 18.66 -5.43
N LEU A 148 12.93 17.73 -6.03
CA LEU A 148 13.14 16.39 -5.47
C LEU A 148 13.98 16.44 -4.20
N LEU A 149 13.60 15.60 -3.23
CA LEU A 149 14.37 15.39 -2.01
C LEU A 149 15.77 14.88 -2.36
N LYS A 150 16.79 15.66 -1.99
CA LYS A 150 18.20 15.31 -2.14
C LYS A 150 18.75 14.92 -0.78
N SER A 151 19.11 13.65 -0.61
CA SER A 151 19.86 13.18 0.55
C SER A 151 21.05 12.37 0.06
N THR A 152 22.11 12.34 0.88
CA THR A 152 23.30 11.55 0.60
C THR A 152 23.01 10.05 0.79
N THR A 153 22.38 9.40 -0.20
CA THR A 153 22.19 7.94 -0.12
C THR A 153 23.48 7.19 -0.38
N SER A 154 23.77 6.23 0.52
CA SER A 154 24.90 5.32 0.40
C SER A 154 24.64 4.16 -0.56
N LYS A 155 23.37 3.92 -0.93
CA LYS A 155 22.91 2.74 -1.68
C LYS A 155 22.83 2.93 -3.20
N VAL A 156 22.56 4.15 -3.69
CA VAL A 156 22.33 4.43 -5.12
C VAL A 156 23.30 5.48 -5.64
N SER A 157 23.85 5.26 -6.83
CA SER A 157 24.70 6.23 -7.53
C SER A 157 23.86 7.24 -8.32
N LEU A 158 24.45 8.39 -8.66
CA LEU A 158 23.80 9.40 -9.51
C LEU A 158 23.40 8.85 -10.90
N ALA A 159 24.06 7.77 -11.33
CA ALA A 159 23.76 7.07 -12.57
C ALA A 159 22.72 5.95 -12.41
N GLY A 160 22.13 5.77 -11.23
CA GLY A 160 21.06 4.79 -10.99
C GLY A 160 21.56 3.36 -10.84
N TYR A 161 22.82 3.17 -10.45
CA TYR A 161 23.37 1.85 -10.12
C TYR A 161 23.42 1.65 -8.61
N ALA A 162 23.25 0.40 -8.17
CA ALA A 162 23.54 0.04 -6.78
C ALA A 162 25.02 0.32 -6.48
N LYS A 163 25.28 1.05 -5.40
CA LYS A 163 26.65 1.27 -4.91
C LYS A 163 27.13 -0.02 -4.25
N PRO A 164 28.36 -0.49 -4.53
CA PRO A 164 28.91 -1.63 -3.82
C PRO A 164 29.00 -1.30 -2.33
N LYS A 165 28.61 -2.26 -1.47
CA LYS A 165 28.78 -2.13 -0.02
C LYS A 165 30.26 -1.90 0.25
N LYS A 166 30.64 -0.67 0.62
CA LYS A 166 31.97 -0.43 1.17
C LYS A 166 32.04 -1.21 2.47
N ILE A 167 32.82 -2.28 2.50
CA ILE A 167 33.27 -2.91 3.74
C ILE A 167 34.10 -1.84 4.46
N SER A 168 33.43 -1.00 5.25
CA SER A 168 34.09 0.00 6.06
C SER A 168 34.91 -0.76 7.10
N ALA A 169 36.20 -0.85 6.86
CA ALA A 169 37.16 -1.37 7.83
C ALA A 169 36.99 -0.59 9.15
N LEU A 170 36.51 -1.29 10.19
CA LEU A 170 36.71 -1.08 11.63
C LEU A 170 36.60 0.34 12.23
N ARG A 171 36.11 1.34 11.50
CA ARG A 171 35.79 2.66 12.06
C ARG A 171 34.28 2.84 12.02
N PRO A 172 33.55 2.45 13.09
CA PRO A 172 32.19 2.93 13.25
C PRO A 172 32.27 4.45 13.35
N THR A 173 31.84 5.13 12.29
CA THR A 173 31.52 6.54 12.37
C THR A 173 30.22 6.61 13.17
N LEU A 174 30.34 6.81 14.48
CA LEU A 174 29.24 7.30 15.30
C LEU A 174 28.60 8.46 14.53
N GLY A 175 27.28 8.43 14.36
CA GLY A 175 26.49 9.36 13.53
C GLY A 175 26.53 10.85 13.92
N LEU A 176 27.56 11.29 14.64
CA LEU A 176 27.90 12.68 14.94
C LEU A 176 28.69 13.37 13.80
N GLY A 177 28.82 12.75 12.63
CA GLY A 177 29.25 13.47 11.44
C GLY A 177 28.16 14.48 11.05
N GLY A 178 28.48 15.78 11.03
CA GLY A 178 27.52 16.88 10.78
C GLY A 178 26.67 16.78 9.49
N GLY A 179 26.93 15.81 8.61
CA GLY A 179 26.08 15.49 7.46
C GLY A 179 24.72 14.86 7.82
N ALA A 180 24.62 14.04 8.87
CA ALA A 180 23.35 13.41 9.24
C ALA A 180 22.33 14.41 9.80
N ALA A 181 22.79 15.38 10.60
CA ALA A 181 21.95 16.46 11.10
C ALA A 181 21.54 17.45 9.99
N GLY A 182 22.42 17.69 9.01
CA GLY A 182 22.11 18.49 7.82
C GLY A 182 21.05 17.81 6.92
N ASP A 183 21.17 16.50 6.71
CA ASP A 183 20.21 15.72 5.92
C ASP A 183 18.83 15.68 6.58
N GLU A 184 18.74 15.52 7.89
CA GLU A 184 17.46 15.55 8.62
C GLU A 184 16.79 16.92 8.55
N LYS A 185 17.57 18.00 8.70
CA LYS A 185 17.05 19.37 8.54
C LYS A 185 16.52 19.59 7.13
N ASN A 186 17.26 19.17 6.10
CA ASN A 186 16.83 19.26 4.70
C ASN A 186 15.54 18.46 4.45
N ARG A 187 15.42 17.25 5.03
CA ARG A 187 14.18 16.45 4.97
C ARG A 187 13.01 17.20 5.59
N SER A 188 13.19 17.73 6.81
CA SER A 188 12.15 18.50 7.49
C SER A 188 11.73 19.74 6.71
N GLU A 189 12.67 20.49 6.12
CA GLU A 189 12.36 21.65 5.28
C GLU A 189 11.60 21.26 4.02
N TRP A 190 12.00 20.17 3.35
CA TRP A 190 11.34 19.65 2.16
C TRP A 190 9.91 19.16 2.44
N LYS A 191 9.68 18.48 3.58
CA LYS A 191 8.35 17.98 3.99
C LYS A 191 7.35 19.11 4.26
N ASN A 192 7.84 20.24 4.76
CA ASN A 192 7.01 21.40 5.13
C ASN A 192 6.88 22.44 4.00
N SER A 193 7.60 22.27 2.88
CA SER A 193 7.54 23.19 1.76
C SER A 193 6.51 22.75 0.71
N SER A 194 6.26 23.59 -0.29
CA SER A 194 5.46 23.23 -1.46
C SER A 194 6.12 22.19 -2.36
N THR A 195 7.39 21.84 -2.15
CA THR A 195 8.10 20.86 -2.99
C THR A 195 7.73 19.41 -2.66
N VAL A 196 7.02 19.17 -1.56
CA VAL A 196 6.50 17.85 -1.19
C VAL A 196 5.56 17.28 -2.26
N LYS A 197 4.94 18.13 -3.08
CA LYS A 197 4.13 17.74 -4.25
C LYS A 197 4.90 16.93 -5.30
N SER A 198 6.23 16.98 -5.26
CA SER A 198 7.09 16.14 -6.10
C SER A 198 6.89 14.64 -5.87
N LEU A 199 6.35 14.23 -4.71
CA LEU A 199 5.88 12.85 -4.47
C LEU A 199 4.84 12.41 -5.49
N SER A 200 3.97 13.30 -5.96
CA SER A 200 2.98 12.99 -6.99
C SER A 200 3.51 13.24 -8.38
N SER A 201 4.26 14.32 -8.58
CA SER A 201 4.80 14.66 -9.91
C SER A 201 5.75 13.60 -10.45
N ILE A 202 6.46 12.86 -9.60
CA ILE A 202 7.31 11.76 -10.06
C ILE A 202 6.50 10.63 -10.71
N CYS A 203 5.25 10.40 -10.28
CA CYS A 203 4.38 9.38 -10.88
C CYS A 203 4.11 9.66 -12.37
N LEU A 204 4.01 10.93 -12.77
CA LEU A 204 3.90 11.31 -14.18
C LEU A 204 5.12 10.86 -14.99
N LEU A 205 6.33 11.09 -14.46
CA LEU A 205 7.58 10.68 -15.10
C LEU A 205 7.67 9.15 -15.21
N VAL A 206 7.30 8.42 -14.16
CA VAL A 206 7.29 6.96 -14.16
C VAL A 206 6.31 6.41 -15.20
N LYS A 207 5.10 6.97 -15.24
CA LYS A 207 4.04 6.56 -16.17
C LYS A 207 4.40 6.79 -17.64
N ILE A 208 4.93 7.96 -17.96
CA ILE A 208 5.27 8.32 -19.36
C ILE A 208 6.61 7.70 -19.78
N GLY A 209 7.45 7.31 -18.82
CA GLY A 209 8.83 6.93 -19.06
C GLY A 209 9.04 5.89 -20.16
N GLN A 210 8.18 4.88 -20.27
CA GLN A 210 8.33 3.86 -21.33
C GLN A 210 8.13 4.41 -22.76
N SER A 211 7.30 5.45 -22.91
CA SER A 211 6.99 6.06 -24.20
C SER A 211 7.91 7.22 -24.56
N TRP A 212 8.66 7.75 -23.59
CA TRP A 212 9.54 8.91 -23.80
C TRP A 212 10.95 8.48 -24.22
N PRO A 213 11.46 8.87 -25.41
CA PRO A 213 12.75 8.41 -25.93
C PRO A 213 13.96 8.71 -25.04
N ASN A 214 13.93 9.81 -24.28
CA ASN A 214 15.05 10.22 -23.44
C ASN A 214 14.98 9.64 -22.01
N TYR A 215 14.00 8.80 -21.70
CA TYR A 215 13.77 8.33 -20.34
C TYR A 215 14.95 7.56 -19.74
N ASP A 216 15.77 6.89 -20.57
CA ASP A 216 16.96 6.18 -20.10
C ASP A 216 17.98 7.11 -19.38
N GLN A 217 17.96 8.41 -19.68
CA GLN A 217 18.81 9.41 -19.01
C GLN A 217 18.23 9.92 -17.69
N TYR A 218 16.91 9.78 -17.50
CA TYR A 218 16.18 10.42 -16.40
C TYR A 218 15.58 9.45 -15.39
N TRP A 219 15.42 8.17 -15.71
CA TRP A 219 15.00 7.17 -14.73
C TRP A 219 15.90 7.10 -13.49
N PRO A 220 17.24 7.33 -13.54
CA PRO A 220 18.08 7.34 -12.34
C PRO A 220 17.67 8.41 -11.32
N MET A 221 17.12 9.53 -11.82
CA MET A 221 16.61 10.61 -10.98
C MET A 221 15.41 10.12 -10.16
N ALA A 222 14.47 9.42 -10.81
CA ALA A 222 13.31 8.83 -10.15
C ALA A 222 13.72 7.76 -9.13
N SER A 223 14.60 6.83 -9.52
CA SER A 223 15.06 5.77 -8.60
C SER A 223 15.80 6.33 -7.39
N THR A 224 16.63 7.37 -7.58
CA THR A 224 17.34 8.03 -6.48
C THR A 224 16.36 8.73 -5.54
N PHE A 225 15.38 9.46 -6.08
CA PHE A 225 14.36 10.11 -5.27
C PHE A 225 13.55 9.09 -4.44
N ILE A 226 13.07 8.02 -5.06
CA ILE A 226 12.32 6.96 -4.38
C ILE A 226 13.16 6.33 -3.26
N MET A 227 14.45 6.06 -3.51
CA MET A 227 15.35 5.55 -2.47
C MET A 227 15.54 6.56 -1.33
N ASN A 228 15.70 7.85 -1.64
CA ASN A 228 15.84 8.89 -0.62
C ASN A 228 14.61 8.95 0.30
N VAL A 229 13.41 8.80 -0.26
CA VAL A 229 12.14 8.75 0.48
C VAL A 229 12.03 7.44 1.29
N LEU A 230 12.45 6.30 0.75
CA LEU A 230 12.49 5.02 1.48
C LEU A 230 13.49 4.98 2.64
N ASP A 231 14.60 5.71 2.52
CA ASP A 231 15.61 5.84 3.57
C ASP A 231 15.28 6.94 4.60
N ASP A 232 14.07 7.50 4.58
CA ASP A 232 13.64 8.54 5.52
C ASP A 232 13.56 8.05 6.98
N SER A 233 13.71 8.96 7.94
CA SER A 233 13.58 8.65 9.38
C SER A 233 12.12 8.50 9.81
N ASP A 234 11.19 9.12 9.08
CA ASP A 234 9.76 9.08 9.35
C ASP A 234 9.10 7.85 8.69
N PRO A 235 8.43 6.98 9.46
CA PRO A 235 7.75 5.79 8.93
C PRO A 235 6.74 6.11 7.82
N LEU A 236 6.00 7.21 7.92
CA LEU A 236 4.95 7.52 6.95
C LEU A 236 5.53 7.91 5.59
N PHE A 237 6.69 8.57 5.58
CA PHE A 237 7.43 8.82 4.34
C PHE A 237 8.07 7.55 3.79
N ARG A 238 8.51 6.60 4.63
CA ARG A 238 8.91 5.28 4.14
C ARG A 238 7.77 4.56 3.44
N ALA A 239 6.55 4.63 3.98
CA ALA A 239 5.37 4.08 3.32
C ALA A 239 5.13 4.74 1.95
N GLN A 240 5.26 6.07 1.84
CA GLN A 240 5.23 6.76 0.53
C GLN A 240 6.30 6.26 -0.42
N GLY A 241 7.51 6.03 0.07
CA GLY A 241 8.59 5.43 -0.71
C GLY A 241 8.24 4.04 -1.25
N CYS A 242 7.56 3.22 -0.44
CA CYS A 242 7.06 1.90 -0.86
C CYS A 242 6.00 2.04 -1.96
N TYR A 243 5.02 2.93 -1.80
CA TYR A 243 4.00 3.15 -2.82
C TYR A 243 4.60 3.61 -4.16
N LEU A 244 5.51 4.59 -4.13
CA LEU A 244 6.20 5.05 -5.33
C LEU A 244 7.06 3.96 -5.96
N LEU A 245 7.72 3.14 -5.15
CA LEU A 245 8.48 2.01 -5.65
C LEU A 245 7.58 0.98 -6.33
N ASN A 246 6.38 0.73 -5.80
CA ASN A 246 5.42 -0.18 -6.43
C ASN A 246 5.07 0.26 -7.86
N ASP A 247 4.72 1.53 -8.05
CA ASP A 247 4.45 2.11 -9.37
C ASP A 247 5.69 2.03 -10.26
N PHE A 248 6.87 2.33 -9.70
CA PHE A 248 8.13 2.30 -10.42
C PHE A 248 8.50 0.91 -10.92
N LEU A 249 8.22 -0.14 -10.14
CA LEU A 249 8.50 -1.54 -10.48
C LEU A 249 7.71 -2.00 -11.70
N GLY A 250 6.45 -1.59 -11.82
CA GLY A 250 5.59 -1.92 -12.96
C GLY A 250 6.18 -1.50 -14.31
N SER A 251 6.86 -0.34 -14.34
CA SER A 251 7.44 0.18 -15.58
C SER A 251 8.94 -0.09 -15.73
N ASN A 252 9.67 -0.39 -14.65
CA ASN A 252 11.15 -0.43 -14.64
C ASN A 252 11.76 -1.72 -14.05
N GLY A 253 10.97 -2.74 -13.73
CA GLY A 253 11.47 -3.98 -13.09
C GLY A 253 12.70 -4.59 -13.79
N ALA A 254 12.66 -4.72 -15.12
CA ALA A 254 13.79 -5.26 -15.89
C ALA A 254 15.06 -4.40 -15.82
N ARG A 255 14.92 -3.07 -15.70
CA ARG A 255 16.07 -2.15 -15.53
C ARG A 255 16.66 -2.27 -14.14
N LEU A 256 15.82 -2.42 -13.12
CA LEU A 256 16.25 -2.58 -11.73
C LEU A 256 17.11 -3.83 -11.54
N SER A 257 16.67 -4.99 -12.07
CA SER A 257 17.45 -6.22 -11.99
C SER A 257 18.80 -6.13 -12.70
N LYS A 258 18.88 -5.41 -13.83
CA LYS A 258 20.15 -5.19 -14.55
C LYS A 258 21.13 -4.29 -13.80
N THR A 259 20.62 -3.38 -12.97
CA THR A 259 21.43 -2.38 -12.23
C THR A 259 21.71 -2.78 -10.78
N GLY A 260 21.18 -3.92 -10.33
CA GLY A 260 21.27 -4.42 -8.96
C GLY A 260 20.49 -3.58 -7.94
N LEU A 261 19.65 -2.65 -8.40
CA LEU A 261 18.85 -1.79 -7.54
C LEU A 261 17.70 -2.53 -6.88
N ASP A 262 17.23 -3.63 -7.47
CA ASP A 262 16.26 -4.54 -6.86
C ASP A 262 16.71 -5.04 -5.49
N LEU A 263 18.00 -5.37 -5.33
CA LEU A 263 18.58 -5.75 -4.04
C LEU A 263 18.65 -4.56 -3.07
N ALA A 264 19.11 -3.40 -3.53
CA ALA A 264 19.20 -2.20 -2.70
C ALA A 264 17.82 -1.75 -2.18
N PHE A 265 16.80 -1.80 -3.04
CA PHE A 265 15.42 -1.53 -2.67
C PHE A 265 14.87 -2.61 -1.73
N GLY A 266 15.15 -3.88 -2.00
CA GLY A 266 14.77 -5.00 -1.12
C GLY A 266 15.27 -4.81 0.31
N GLU A 267 16.54 -4.44 0.48
CA GLU A 267 17.12 -4.15 1.80
C GLU A 267 16.41 -2.98 2.51
N SER A 268 16.09 -1.89 1.78
CA SER A 268 15.35 -0.76 2.35
C SER A 268 13.91 -1.13 2.74
N VAL A 269 13.23 -1.93 1.92
CA VAL A 269 11.87 -2.40 2.17
C VAL A 269 11.82 -3.39 3.34
N GLU A 270 12.81 -4.27 3.49
CA GLU A 270 12.89 -5.17 4.64
C GLU A 270 13.02 -4.41 5.98
N VAL A 271 13.71 -3.26 6.00
CA VAL A 271 13.77 -2.41 7.20
C VAL A 271 12.38 -1.90 7.59
N CYS A 272 11.52 -1.61 6.61
CA CYS A 272 10.13 -1.20 6.87
C CYS A 272 9.32 -2.27 7.63
N LEU A 273 9.67 -3.55 7.50
CA LEU A 273 8.99 -4.64 8.22
C LEU A 273 9.28 -4.64 9.73
N THR A 274 10.28 -3.89 10.19
CA THR A 274 10.64 -3.79 11.61
C THR A 274 9.85 -2.74 12.38
N TYR A 275 9.01 -1.95 11.70
CA TYR A 275 8.15 -0.92 12.31
C TYR A 275 6.94 -1.57 12.97
N LEU A 276 7.12 -2.08 14.19
CA LEU A 276 6.12 -2.80 14.96
C LEU A 276 5.55 -1.99 16.13
N PRO A 277 4.33 -2.35 16.64
CA PRO A 277 3.63 -1.69 17.74
C PRO A 277 4.47 -1.34 18.98
N GLN A 278 5.55 -2.08 19.26
CA GLN A 278 6.38 -1.86 20.45
C GLN A 278 7.22 -0.57 20.41
N LEU A 279 7.61 -0.15 19.21
CA LEU A 279 8.47 1.04 19.00
C LEU A 279 7.79 2.09 18.14
N THR A 280 6.78 1.69 17.38
CA THR A 280 6.01 2.51 16.46
C THR A 280 4.54 2.35 16.82
N PRO A 281 3.73 3.42 16.90
CA PRO A 281 2.30 3.27 17.18
C PRO A 281 1.62 2.28 16.21
N ALA A 282 0.75 1.41 16.71
CA ALA A 282 0.15 0.33 15.91
C ALA A 282 -0.54 0.81 14.62
N PRO A 283 -1.28 1.95 14.59
CA PRO A 283 -1.82 2.48 13.34
C PRO A 283 -0.74 2.84 12.31
N VAL A 284 0.39 3.42 12.76
CA VAL A 284 1.52 3.80 11.89
C VAL A 284 2.21 2.54 11.37
N SER A 285 2.46 1.57 12.25
CA SER A 285 2.99 0.25 11.88
C SER A 285 2.17 -0.40 10.77
N LEU A 286 0.85 -0.39 10.91
CA LEU A 286 -0.04 -0.98 9.92
C LEU A 286 0.08 -0.31 8.54
N VAL A 287 0.17 1.02 8.49
CA VAL A 287 0.35 1.77 7.23
C VAL A 287 1.66 1.36 6.54
N VAL A 288 2.76 1.32 7.28
CA VAL A 288 4.08 0.95 6.75
C VAL A 288 4.08 -0.50 6.25
N LEU A 289 3.54 -1.44 7.04
CA LEU A 289 3.50 -2.86 6.68
C LEU A 289 2.62 -3.10 5.45
N LYS A 290 1.45 -2.45 5.36
CA LYS A 290 0.57 -2.50 4.18
C LYS A 290 1.27 -2.01 2.90
N ALA A 291 2.15 -1.01 3.02
CA ALA A 291 2.93 -0.53 1.88
C ALA A 291 4.11 -1.46 1.53
N ALA A 292 4.80 -2.01 2.54
CA ALA A 292 6.05 -2.72 2.36
C ALA A 292 5.90 -4.17 1.83
N TYR A 293 4.93 -4.95 2.34
CA TYR A 293 4.79 -6.36 1.93
C TYR A 293 4.53 -6.55 0.43
N PRO A 294 3.57 -5.84 -0.20
CA PRO A 294 3.33 -5.97 -1.64
C PRO A 294 4.59 -5.71 -2.47
N VAL A 295 5.32 -4.64 -2.14
CA VAL A 295 6.56 -4.24 -2.81
C VAL A 295 7.64 -5.29 -2.65
N LEU A 296 7.80 -5.85 -1.45
CA LEU A 296 8.75 -6.92 -1.19
C LEU A 296 8.49 -8.14 -2.06
N PHE A 297 7.23 -8.56 -2.17
CA PHE A 297 6.84 -9.71 -3.00
C PHE A 297 7.11 -9.46 -4.48
N VAL A 298 6.78 -8.27 -5.01
CA VAL A 298 7.10 -7.91 -6.40
C VAL A 298 8.62 -7.92 -6.63
N LEU A 299 9.41 -7.39 -5.70
CA LEU A 299 10.88 -7.42 -5.80
C LEU A 299 11.45 -8.84 -5.79
N LEU A 300 10.87 -9.76 -5.01
CA LEU A 300 11.29 -11.16 -4.99
C LEU A 300 10.91 -11.87 -6.29
N GLN A 301 9.71 -11.61 -6.80
CA GLN A 301 9.24 -12.17 -8.06
C GLN A 301 10.12 -11.72 -9.24
N LEU A 302 10.49 -10.42 -9.29
CA LEU A 302 11.40 -9.88 -10.30
C LEU A 302 12.78 -10.55 -10.27
N ARG A 303 13.23 -10.97 -9.08
CA ARG A 303 14.49 -11.70 -8.90
C ARG A 303 14.40 -13.18 -9.28
N GLY A 304 13.22 -13.67 -9.66
CA GLY A 304 12.99 -15.11 -9.86
C GLY A 304 13.23 -15.90 -8.58
N ALA A 305 12.86 -15.34 -7.41
CA ALA A 305 13.12 -15.93 -6.12
C ALA A 305 12.53 -17.34 -6.02
N SER A 306 13.35 -18.29 -5.57
CA SER A 306 12.87 -19.64 -5.23
C SER A 306 12.01 -19.61 -3.97
N TYR A 307 11.17 -20.64 -3.78
CA TYR A 307 10.36 -20.82 -2.56
C TYR A 307 11.16 -20.72 -1.26
N ARG A 308 12.48 -21.04 -1.29
CA ARG A 308 13.36 -20.95 -0.11
C ARG A 308 13.51 -19.53 0.42
N LEU A 309 13.62 -18.53 -0.46
CA LEU A 309 13.70 -17.13 -0.04
C LEU A 309 12.36 -16.67 0.58
N TYR A 310 11.24 -17.17 0.06
CA TYR A 310 9.93 -16.91 0.66
C TYR A 310 9.79 -17.59 2.03
N LEU A 311 10.35 -18.80 2.21
CA LEU A 311 10.43 -19.47 3.52
C LEU A 311 11.28 -18.65 4.52
N ASP A 312 12.44 -18.15 4.09
CA ASP A 312 13.29 -17.31 4.96
C ASP A 312 12.53 -16.05 5.44
N ILE A 313 11.75 -15.43 4.54
CA ILE A 313 10.92 -14.27 4.86
C ILE A 313 9.76 -14.65 5.76
N LEU A 314 9.11 -15.78 5.50
CA LEU A 314 8.04 -16.31 6.36
C LEU A 314 8.55 -16.52 7.78
N GLU A 315 9.72 -17.14 7.95
CA GLU A 315 10.27 -17.43 9.28
C GLU A 315 10.73 -16.15 10.00
N LYS A 316 11.55 -15.34 9.34
CA LYS A 316 12.17 -14.15 9.93
C LYS A 316 11.18 -12.99 10.10
N ASN A 317 10.44 -12.68 9.03
CA ASN A 317 9.68 -11.43 8.91
C ASN A 317 8.17 -11.61 9.08
N ILE A 318 7.65 -12.84 9.23
CA ILE A 318 6.21 -13.04 9.51
C ILE A 318 6.04 -13.77 10.83
N LEU A 319 6.48 -15.03 10.93
CA LEU A 319 6.34 -15.83 12.16
C LEU A 319 7.11 -15.23 13.34
N GLY A 320 8.32 -14.74 13.09
CA GLY A 320 9.12 -14.04 14.08
C GLY A 320 8.42 -12.78 14.60
N LEU A 321 7.82 -11.99 13.72
CA LEU A 321 7.14 -10.75 14.10
C LEU A 321 5.81 -11.01 14.82
N ILE A 322 5.02 -11.99 14.37
CA ILE A 322 3.79 -12.43 15.09
C ILE A 322 4.15 -12.83 16.52
N SER A 323 5.19 -13.65 16.69
CA SER A 323 5.65 -14.10 18.01
C SER A 323 6.11 -12.93 18.89
N HIS A 324 6.77 -11.92 18.30
CA HIS A 324 7.22 -10.74 19.02
C HIS A 324 6.07 -9.83 19.44
N VAL A 325 5.03 -9.69 18.61
CA VAL A 325 3.89 -8.81 18.85
C VAL A 325 2.91 -9.41 19.86
N GLN A 326 2.58 -10.70 19.75
CA GLN A 326 1.65 -11.38 20.64
C GLN A 326 2.05 -11.33 22.13
N GLY A 327 3.35 -11.24 22.44
CA GLY A 327 3.88 -11.39 23.80
C GLY A 327 3.94 -10.12 24.66
N ARG A 328 3.48 -8.97 24.17
CA ARG A 328 3.75 -7.67 24.84
C ARG A 328 2.51 -6.83 25.10
N ASP A 329 1.74 -6.51 24.06
CA ASP A 329 0.58 -5.62 24.16
C ASP A 329 -0.65 -6.25 23.49
N ASN A 330 -1.81 -6.18 24.16
CA ASN A 330 -3.07 -6.77 23.71
C ASN A 330 -4.16 -5.70 23.47
N ASP A 331 -3.78 -4.53 22.98
CA ASP A 331 -4.75 -3.48 22.62
C ASP A 331 -5.41 -3.76 21.25
N ALA A 332 -6.52 -3.06 20.99
CA ALA A 332 -7.34 -3.28 19.80
C ALA A 332 -6.57 -3.01 18.49
N ASP A 333 -5.67 -2.02 18.48
CA ASP A 333 -4.89 -1.65 17.31
C ASP A 333 -3.77 -2.66 17.02
N THR A 334 -3.14 -3.21 18.06
CA THR A 334 -2.15 -4.28 17.93
C THR A 334 -2.79 -5.56 17.39
N MET A 335 -4.05 -5.85 17.76
CA MET A 335 -4.80 -6.97 17.16
C MET A 335 -5.01 -6.79 15.66
N ILE A 336 -5.23 -5.57 15.18
CA ILE A 336 -5.34 -5.30 13.73
C ILE A 336 -4.00 -5.58 13.03
N VAL A 337 -2.88 -5.18 13.63
CA VAL A 337 -1.54 -5.47 13.10
C VAL A 337 -1.26 -6.97 13.07
N LEU A 338 -1.59 -7.70 14.15
CA LEU A 338 -1.47 -9.16 14.19
C LEU A 338 -2.33 -9.83 13.11
N THR A 339 -3.58 -9.39 12.95
CA THR A 339 -4.50 -9.91 11.93
C THR A 339 -3.90 -9.73 10.54
N PHE A 340 -3.36 -8.54 10.26
CA PHE A 340 -2.68 -8.26 9.01
C PHE A 340 -1.47 -9.18 8.79
N LEU A 341 -0.61 -9.40 9.79
CA LEU A 341 0.55 -10.30 9.66
C LEU A 341 0.13 -11.75 9.41
N VAL A 342 -0.95 -12.22 10.04
CA VAL A 342 -1.51 -13.56 9.83
C VAL A 342 -2.13 -13.67 8.43
N ASP A 343 -2.76 -12.62 7.92
CA ASP A 343 -3.24 -12.60 6.53
C ASP A 343 -2.07 -12.62 5.52
N GLN A 344 -0.96 -11.93 5.82
CA GLN A 344 0.27 -12.01 5.00
C GLN A 344 0.88 -13.42 5.03
N LEU A 345 0.85 -14.10 6.19
CA LEU A 345 1.26 -15.50 6.30
C LEU A 345 0.42 -16.40 5.38
N ARG A 346 -0.92 -16.22 5.39
CA ARG A 346 -1.79 -16.98 4.50
C ARG A 346 -1.47 -16.70 3.02
N TYR A 347 -1.28 -15.44 2.67
CA TYR A 347 -0.99 -15.00 1.31
C TYR A 347 0.31 -15.63 0.78
N ILE A 348 1.42 -15.52 1.52
CA ILE A 348 2.71 -16.05 1.07
C ILE A 348 2.68 -17.58 0.93
N ILE A 349 1.92 -18.28 1.80
CA ILE A 349 1.74 -19.74 1.72
C ILE A 349 1.02 -20.11 0.42
N LEU A 350 -0.10 -19.46 0.11
CA LEU A 350 -0.91 -19.81 -1.07
C LEU A 350 -0.25 -19.41 -2.39
N GLU A 351 0.32 -18.20 -2.46
CA GLU A 351 0.76 -17.62 -3.73
C GLU A 351 2.21 -17.96 -4.10
N HIS A 352 3.07 -18.26 -3.12
CA HIS A 352 4.52 -18.34 -3.36
C HIS A 352 5.20 -19.61 -2.84
N ILE A 353 4.72 -20.19 -1.75
CA ILE A 353 5.36 -21.36 -1.12
C ILE A 353 4.67 -22.67 -1.52
N GLY A 354 3.34 -22.72 -1.50
CA GLY A 354 2.56 -23.92 -1.78
C GLY A 354 2.87 -25.06 -0.80
N SER A 355 3.00 -26.28 -1.32
CA SER A 355 3.29 -27.49 -0.53
C SER A 355 4.66 -27.49 0.15
N ALA A 356 5.59 -26.63 -0.29
CA ALA A 356 6.90 -26.48 0.36
C ALA A 356 6.79 -25.96 1.80
N ILE A 357 5.60 -25.52 2.24
CA ILE A 357 5.32 -25.12 3.61
C ILE A 357 5.59 -26.23 4.62
N LEU A 358 5.62 -27.52 4.22
CA LEU A 358 5.97 -28.64 5.10
C LEU A 358 7.27 -28.41 5.87
N VAL A 359 8.26 -27.75 5.25
CA VAL A 359 9.57 -27.46 5.87
C VAL A 359 9.40 -26.62 7.13
N SER A 360 8.51 -25.62 7.09
CA SER A 360 8.25 -24.69 8.20
C SER A 360 6.88 -24.93 8.85
N PHE A 361 6.19 -26.03 8.52
CA PHE A 361 4.88 -26.37 9.05
C PHE A 361 4.87 -26.53 10.57
N PRO A 362 5.85 -27.21 11.21
CA PRO A 362 5.87 -27.36 12.66
C PRO A 362 5.87 -26.00 13.38
N ARG A 363 6.70 -25.07 12.89
CA ARG A 363 6.80 -23.72 13.46
C ARG A 363 5.55 -22.89 13.16
N THR A 364 5.03 -22.98 11.94
CA THR A 364 3.81 -22.28 11.53
C THR A 364 2.63 -22.72 12.38
N ASN A 365 2.40 -24.04 12.48
CA ASN A 365 1.35 -24.66 13.30
C ASN A 365 1.48 -24.24 14.77
N PHE A 366 2.70 -24.28 15.32
CA PHE A 366 2.95 -23.84 16.69
C PHE A 366 2.52 -22.38 16.91
N VAL A 367 2.98 -21.45 16.07
CA VAL A 367 2.67 -20.01 16.22
C VAL A 367 1.16 -19.76 16.09
N ILE A 368 0.50 -20.39 15.12
CA ILE A 368 -0.95 -20.22 14.94
C ILE A 368 -1.74 -20.82 16.11
N ASN A 369 -1.37 -22.01 16.58
CA ASN A 369 -2.02 -22.61 17.76
C ASN A 369 -1.82 -21.76 19.02
N GLN A 370 -0.67 -21.11 19.20
CA GLN A 370 -0.46 -20.16 20.30
C GLN A 370 -1.41 -18.97 20.23
N LEU A 371 -1.76 -18.47 19.03
CA LEU A 371 -2.77 -17.42 18.89
C LEU A 371 -4.16 -17.92 19.29
N LEU A 372 -4.57 -19.09 18.79
CA LEU A 372 -5.89 -19.67 19.08
C LEU A 372 -6.07 -20.04 20.57
N ILE A 373 -5.00 -20.49 21.23
CA ILE A 373 -5.00 -20.91 22.64
C ILE A 373 -4.76 -19.74 23.59
N ASN A 374 -4.47 -18.51 23.13
CA ASN A 374 -4.27 -17.38 24.03
C ASN A 374 -5.61 -16.77 24.50
N PRO A 375 -5.96 -16.84 25.80
CA PRO A 375 -7.26 -16.33 26.29
C PRO A 375 -7.36 -14.81 26.13
N TYR A 376 -6.23 -14.11 26.24
CA TYR A 376 -6.21 -12.65 26.22
C TYR A 376 -6.35 -12.05 24.81
N LEU A 377 -6.36 -12.88 23.76
CA LEU A 377 -6.58 -12.38 22.39
C LEU A 377 -8.05 -12.44 22.02
N VAL A 378 -8.69 -13.61 22.18
CA VAL A 378 -10.07 -13.85 21.71
C VAL A 378 -11.10 -12.95 22.42
N GLU A 379 -10.84 -12.61 23.68
CA GLU A 379 -11.74 -11.82 24.53
C GLU A 379 -11.62 -10.30 24.30
N ARG A 380 -10.65 -9.84 23.49
CA ARG A 380 -10.39 -8.41 23.25
C ARG A 380 -11.07 -7.90 21.99
N ASP A 381 -11.18 -6.58 21.90
CA ASP A 381 -11.62 -5.88 20.69
C ASP A 381 -10.71 -6.27 19.51
N ASN A 382 -11.32 -6.59 18.37
CA ASN A 382 -10.68 -7.14 17.16
C ASN A 382 -10.00 -8.52 17.31
N GLY A 383 -10.06 -9.13 18.50
CA GLY A 383 -9.55 -10.47 18.78
C GLY A 383 -10.22 -11.60 17.99
N PRO A 384 -11.56 -11.62 17.86
CA PRO A 384 -12.26 -12.61 17.05
C PRO A 384 -11.84 -12.60 15.57
N GLN A 385 -11.54 -11.42 15.00
CA GLN A 385 -11.06 -11.28 13.62
C GLN A 385 -9.68 -11.90 13.44
N LEU A 386 -8.79 -11.72 14.42
CA LEU A 386 -7.47 -12.37 14.45
C LEU A 386 -7.61 -13.91 14.48
N VAL A 387 -8.54 -14.42 15.29
CA VAL A 387 -8.84 -15.86 15.39
C VAL A 387 -9.32 -16.41 14.05
N ASP A 388 -10.24 -15.72 13.38
CA ASP A 388 -10.70 -16.13 12.05
C ASP A 388 -9.57 -16.14 11.03
N SER A 389 -8.70 -15.12 11.01
CA SER A 389 -7.53 -15.10 10.13
C SER A 389 -6.56 -16.24 10.44
N ALA A 390 -6.35 -16.57 11.72
CA ALA A 390 -5.53 -17.72 12.13
C ALA A 390 -6.14 -19.06 11.68
N LEU A 391 -7.45 -19.24 11.83
CA LEU A 391 -8.16 -20.43 11.34
C LEU A 391 -8.10 -20.55 9.81
N ARG A 392 -8.14 -19.43 9.08
CA ARG A 392 -7.99 -19.40 7.61
C ARG A 392 -6.58 -19.81 7.17
N VAL A 393 -5.54 -19.63 7.99
CA VAL A 393 -4.20 -20.18 7.71
C VAL A 393 -4.24 -21.71 7.77
N HIS A 394 -4.87 -22.29 8.79
CA HIS A 394 -5.08 -23.75 8.83
C HIS A 394 -5.89 -24.24 7.63
N THR A 395 -6.96 -23.53 7.25
CA THR A 395 -7.76 -23.87 6.07
C THR A 395 -6.92 -23.88 4.80
N ALA A 396 -6.06 -22.87 4.62
CA ALA A 396 -5.17 -22.76 3.48
C ALA A 396 -4.20 -23.94 3.42
N ILE A 397 -3.51 -24.24 4.54
CA ILE A 397 -2.54 -25.33 4.61
C ILE A 397 -3.20 -26.68 4.37
N LEU A 398 -4.29 -27.00 5.08
CA LEU A 398 -5.00 -28.27 4.92
C LEU A 398 -5.60 -28.41 3.51
N GLY A 399 -6.09 -27.31 2.93
CA GLY A 399 -6.58 -27.28 1.55
C GLY A 399 -5.51 -27.62 0.52
N LEU A 400 -4.28 -27.11 0.69
CA LEU A 400 -3.15 -27.46 -0.18
C LEU A 400 -2.84 -28.96 -0.15
N PHE A 401 -2.85 -29.58 1.03
CA PHE A 401 -2.51 -31.00 1.17
C PHE A 401 -3.64 -31.93 0.74
N THR A 402 -4.90 -31.54 0.94
CA THR A 402 -6.04 -32.31 0.42
C THR A 402 -6.00 -32.47 -1.10
N GLN A 403 -5.37 -31.51 -1.81
CA GLN A 403 -5.22 -31.54 -3.27
C GLN A 403 -3.95 -32.26 -3.76
N LEU A 404 -2.92 -32.40 -2.93
CA LEU A 404 -1.58 -32.83 -3.36
C LEU A 404 -1.49 -34.33 -3.68
N GLY A 405 -2.36 -35.16 -3.08
CA GLY A 405 -2.41 -36.61 -3.30
C GLY A 405 -1.13 -37.38 -2.91
N ASP A 406 -0.19 -36.74 -2.21
CA ASP A 406 1.11 -37.28 -1.82
C ASP A 406 1.06 -37.84 -0.40
N SER A 407 1.10 -39.18 -0.26
CA SER A 407 0.96 -39.88 1.01
C SER A 407 1.98 -39.46 2.07
N ASP A 408 3.24 -39.23 1.68
CA ASP A 408 4.30 -38.90 2.63
C ASP A 408 4.10 -37.49 3.22
N ALA A 409 3.64 -36.55 2.38
CA ALA A 409 3.27 -35.21 2.79
C ALA A 409 2.07 -35.20 3.74
N LEU A 410 1.06 -36.02 3.47
CA LEU A 410 -0.12 -36.16 4.31
C LEU A 410 0.23 -36.72 5.69
N ASP A 411 1.10 -37.73 5.75
CA ASP A 411 1.54 -38.35 7.00
C ASP A 411 2.24 -37.33 7.92
N ILE A 412 3.10 -36.47 7.35
CA ILE A 412 3.76 -35.40 8.12
C ILE A 412 2.75 -34.44 8.73
N VAL A 413 1.70 -34.07 8.00
CA VAL A 413 0.63 -33.19 8.53
C VAL A 413 -0.13 -33.89 9.66
N LEU A 414 -0.42 -35.19 9.50
CA LEU A 414 -1.14 -35.99 10.49
C LEU A 414 -0.37 -36.19 11.80
N LEU A 415 0.97 -36.09 11.80
CA LEU A 415 1.75 -36.05 13.05
C LEU A 415 1.31 -34.92 13.99
N TYR A 416 0.75 -33.84 13.45
CA TYR A 416 0.29 -32.67 14.20
C TYR A 416 -1.24 -32.67 14.42
N LYS A 417 -1.95 -33.78 14.12
CA LYS A 417 -3.43 -33.85 14.27
C LYS A 417 -3.91 -33.46 15.67
N TYR A 418 -3.20 -33.92 16.70
CA TYR A 418 -3.58 -33.64 18.08
C TYR A 418 -3.30 -32.19 18.51
N ASP A 419 -2.26 -31.57 17.97
CA ASP A 419 -1.99 -30.14 18.22
C ASP A 419 -3.10 -29.27 17.65
N LEU A 420 -3.53 -29.56 16.42
CA LEU A 420 -4.65 -28.89 15.76
C LEU A 420 -5.97 -29.09 16.50
N LEU A 421 -6.34 -30.35 16.75
CA LEU A 421 -7.59 -30.69 17.45
C LEU A 421 -7.61 -30.13 18.87
N GLY A 422 -6.48 -30.16 19.57
CA GLY A 422 -6.33 -29.58 20.90
C GLY A 422 -6.56 -28.07 20.89
N ALA A 423 -5.93 -27.34 19.97
CA ALA A 423 -6.10 -25.90 19.82
C ALA A 423 -7.56 -25.51 19.50
N TRP A 424 -8.19 -26.21 18.55
CA TRP A 424 -9.59 -25.94 18.17
C TRP A 424 -10.57 -26.28 19.30
N THR A 425 -10.29 -27.33 20.07
CA THR A 425 -11.10 -27.70 21.25
C THR A 425 -11.05 -26.62 22.32
N VAL A 426 -9.85 -26.10 22.62
CA VAL A 426 -9.69 -25.01 23.59
C VAL A 426 -10.41 -23.75 23.10
N LEU A 427 -10.31 -23.44 21.81
CA LEU A 427 -11.01 -22.31 21.21
C LEU A 427 -12.53 -22.46 21.33
N CYS A 428 -13.11 -23.60 20.93
CA CYS A 428 -14.56 -23.86 21.02
C CYS A 428 -15.07 -23.67 22.45
N LYS A 429 -14.37 -24.22 23.45
CA LYS A 429 -14.74 -24.06 24.87
C LYS A 429 -14.82 -22.59 25.27
N ARG A 430 -13.91 -21.75 24.77
CA ARG A 430 -13.88 -20.32 25.10
C ARG A 430 -14.95 -19.54 24.35
N VAL A 431 -15.13 -19.82 23.06
CA VAL A 431 -16.17 -19.22 22.23
C VAL A 431 -17.53 -19.41 22.90
N VAL A 432 -17.85 -20.64 23.33
CA VAL A 432 -19.11 -20.95 24.05
C VAL A 432 -19.15 -20.32 25.44
N LYS A 433 -18.09 -20.47 26.24
CA LYS A 433 -18.08 -20.00 27.64
C LYS A 433 -18.18 -18.49 27.76
N TYR A 434 -17.49 -17.74 26.90
CA TYR A 434 -17.43 -16.28 26.98
C TYR A 434 -18.32 -15.60 25.94
N ASN A 435 -19.00 -16.36 25.08
CA ASN A 435 -19.81 -15.85 23.97
C ASN A 435 -19.00 -14.87 23.08
N VAL A 436 -17.76 -15.26 22.78
CA VAL A 436 -16.80 -14.50 21.97
C VAL A 436 -16.58 -15.22 20.65
N GLY A 437 -16.41 -14.50 19.54
CA GLY A 437 -16.26 -15.09 18.22
C GLY A 437 -17.01 -14.30 17.16
N THR A 438 -16.77 -14.61 15.89
CA THR A 438 -17.54 -14.05 14.77
C THR A 438 -18.57 -15.08 14.29
N PRO A 439 -19.51 -14.67 13.41
CA PRO A 439 -20.40 -15.62 12.74
C PRO A 439 -19.67 -16.71 11.94
N TYR A 440 -18.42 -16.47 11.54
CA TYR A 440 -17.64 -17.37 10.68
C TYR A 440 -16.75 -18.33 11.48
N THR A 441 -16.48 -18.05 12.76
CA THR A 441 -15.53 -18.84 13.56
C THR A 441 -15.94 -20.32 13.61
N GLY A 442 -17.24 -20.60 13.76
CA GLY A 442 -17.77 -21.97 13.74
C GLY A 442 -17.56 -22.68 12.40
N GLU A 443 -17.97 -22.03 11.30
CA GLU A 443 -17.83 -22.54 9.93
C GLU A 443 -16.36 -22.85 9.59
N LEU A 444 -15.43 -21.99 10.02
CA LEU A 444 -14.00 -22.19 9.79
C LEU A 444 -13.44 -23.41 10.55
N ILE A 445 -13.92 -23.65 11.78
CA ILE A 445 -13.54 -24.83 12.57
C ILE A 445 -14.08 -26.10 11.90
N GLU A 446 -15.35 -26.11 11.50
CA GLU A 446 -15.98 -27.23 10.79
C GLU A 446 -15.21 -27.57 9.51
N LYS A 447 -14.88 -26.55 8.71
CA LYS A 447 -14.13 -26.69 7.47
C LYS A 447 -12.74 -27.28 7.71
N ASN A 448 -12.04 -26.81 8.75
CA ASN A 448 -10.72 -27.32 9.11
C ASN A 448 -10.75 -28.77 9.59
N VAL A 449 -11.72 -29.13 10.42
CA VAL A 449 -11.90 -30.53 10.88
C VAL A 449 -12.25 -31.45 9.71
N THR A 450 -13.11 -30.99 8.81
CA THR A 450 -13.49 -31.75 7.60
C THR A 450 -12.29 -31.96 6.68
N ALA A 451 -11.46 -30.94 6.47
CA ALA A 451 -10.24 -31.05 5.68
C ALA A 451 -9.23 -32.01 6.33
N LEU A 452 -9.05 -31.94 7.65
CA LEU A 452 -8.17 -32.86 8.38
C LEU A 452 -8.68 -34.31 8.32
N LYS A 453 -10.02 -34.50 8.40
CA LYS A 453 -10.66 -35.80 8.19
C LYS A 453 -10.39 -36.36 6.79
N ALA A 454 -10.51 -35.52 5.76
CA ALA A 454 -10.24 -35.93 4.38
C ALA A 454 -8.79 -36.39 4.21
N ILE A 455 -7.83 -35.68 4.82
CA ILE A 455 -6.42 -36.08 4.85
C ILE A 455 -6.25 -37.43 5.57
N ALA A 456 -6.84 -37.60 6.76
CA ALA A 456 -6.77 -38.85 7.52
C ALA A 456 -7.36 -40.06 6.74
N VAL A 457 -8.48 -39.86 6.04
CA VAL A 457 -9.07 -40.87 5.15
C VAL A 457 -8.12 -41.20 4.00
N GLY A 458 -7.45 -40.20 3.41
CA GLY A 458 -6.44 -40.39 2.37
C GLY A 458 -5.28 -41.28 2.80
N CYS A 459 -4.86 -41.22 4.06
CA CYS A 459 -3.81 -42.07 4.65
C CYS A 459 -4.33 -43.40 5.24
N GLY A 460 -5.62 -43.73 5.10
CA GLY A 460 -6.21 -44.94 5.69
C GLY A 460 -6.44 -44.88 7.21
N LEU A 461 -6.27 -43.71 7.83
CA LEU A 461 -6.48 -43.46 9.28
C LEU A 461 -7.86 -42.87 9.59
N GLY A 462 -8.81 -42.95 8.66
CA GLY A 462 -10.13 -42.33 8.80
C GLY A 462 -10.95 -42.86 10.00
N GLN A 463 -10.82 -44.15 10.32
CA GLN A 463 -11.53 -44.75 11.46
C GLN A 463 -10.92 -44.30 12.79
N GLU A 464 -9.60 -44.36 12.93
CA GLU A 464 -8.89 -43.86 14.13
C GLU A 464 -9.20 -42.38 14.37
N PHE A 465 -9.20 -41.56 13.32
CA PHE A 465 -9.54 -40.15 13.42
C PHE A 465 -11.00 -39.92 13.88
N HIS A 466 -11.93 -40.77 13.45
CA HIS A 466 -13.32 -40.69 13.91
C HIS A 466 -13.44 -41.02 15.40
N GLU A 467 -12.76 -42.06 15.87
CA GLU A 467 -12.70 -42.44 17.28
C GLU A 467 -12.07 -41.33 18.15
N ASP A 468 -11.00 -40.69 17.66
CA ASP A 468 -10.37 -39.53 18.28
C ASP A 468 -11.33 -38.34 18.43
N LEU A 469 -12.09 -38.02 17.36
CA LEU A 469 -13.09 -36.95 17.39
C LEU A 469 -14.24 -37.25 18.36
N ASP A 470 -14.75 -38.48 18.37
CA ASP A 470 -15.82 -38.89 19.30
C ASP A 470 -15.36 -38.79 20.77
N ALA A 471 -14.10 -39.15 21.05
CA ALA A 471 -13.50 -38.99 22.36
C ALA A 471 -13.39 -37.51 22.78
N ILE A 472 -13.06 -36.62 21.84
CA ILE A 472 -13.04 -35.17 22.07
C ILE A 472 -14.45 -34.66 22.33
N TRP A 473 -15.44 -35.01 21.52
CA TRP A 473 -16.84 -34.62 21.69
C TRP A 473 -17.41 -35.06 23.05
N THR A 474 -16.99 -36.23 23.53
CA THR A 474 -17.37 -36.73 24.86
C THR A 474 -16.79 -35.87 25.99
N ARG A 475 -15.54 -35.39 25.83
CA ARG A 475 -14.82 -34.58 26.83
C ARG A 475 -15.04 -33.06 26.70
N ALA A 476 -15.57 -32.62 25.57
CA ALA A 476 -15.73 -31.23 25.18
C ALA A 476 -16.98 -31.07 24.30
N PRO A 477 -18.19 -31.26 24.85
CA PRO A 477 -19.43 -31.25 24.06
C PRO A 477 -19.65 -29.94 23.30
N GLU A 478 -19.03 -28.85 23.73
CA GLU A 478 -19.06 -27.55 23.05
C GLU A 478 -18.56 -27.65 21.60
N THR A 479 -17.59 -28.50 21.33
CA THR A 479 -17.04 -28.73 19.99
C THR A 479 -18.03 -29.38 19.03
N LYS A 480 -19.01 -30.16 19.55
CA LYS A 480 -20.09 -30.76 18.75
C LYS A 480 -21.09 -29.72 18.23
N THR A 481 -21.13 -28.54 18.85
CA THR A 481 -21.98 -27.41 18.41
C THR A 481 -21.49 -26.82 17.08
N TYR A 482 -20.19 -26.97 16.78
CA TYR A 482 -19.55 -26.34 15.63
C TYR A 482 -19.06 -27.34 14.58
N VAL A 483 -19.06 -28.64 14.89
CA VAL A 483 -18.59 -29.69 13.98
C VAL A 483 -19.73 -30.69 13.86
N HIS A 484 -20.40 -30.70 12.71
CA HIS A 484 -21.55 -31.56 12.42
C HIS A 484 -21.18 -32.76 11.56
#